data_AF-A0A2N8KBP5-F1
#
_entry.id   AF-A0A2N8KBP5-F1
#
_cell.length_a   1.000
_cell.length_b   1.000
_cell.length_c   1.000
_cell.angle_alpha   90.00
_cell.angle_beta   90.00
_cell.angle_gamma   90.00
#
_symmetry.space_group_name_H-M   'P 1'
#
loop_
_entity.id
_entity.type
_entity.pdbx_description
1 polymer ?
#
loop_
_entity_poly.entity_id
_entity_poly.type
_entity_poly.pdbx_seq_one_letter_code
_entity_poly.pdbx_strand_id
1 'polypeptide(L)'
;MTTSSAPVDGAADALQVLRNRTFDEIAIGDSASLERAFSPQDIQMFALQSGDDVDPESSVSSPSRDTTEAICANVLISAVLGTRLPGPGTLHVSQNLRFLGAIRPGDRLTVRVQVTSKDTATRRITLACACTNQEDAAVFQGQVEVAAPTERIERTRTALPEIHPDAQGHTGLQRLLAHVAHLQPIRVAVAHPCDAPSLSAALEARHAGLIEPVLVGSRARLEAVATEAGLDLADVTIVDTPHSHAAAQQAVALAANGEVEALMKGSLHTDELMSALVSTAAGLRTKRRVSHCFLLQTPAYPRPFIVTDAAINIAPTLEQKADIIRNAIELAQVIGVREPKVAILAAVETVSPTMTATLDAAALCKMADRGQITGGLLDGPLAFDNAISIAAARTKGIVSEVAGQADILVVPDLESGNMLAKQLIFLGGAASAGIVLGAKVPVILTSRADSRDTRIASCAIALMLAHHYRLSPP
;
A
#
# COMPACT_ATOMS: atom_id res chain seq x y z
N MET A 1 -34.21 56.51 15.12
CA MET A 1 -33.83 55.54 16.17
C MET A 1 -34.39 54.19 15.77
N THR A 2 -33.52 53.23 15.47
CA THR A 2 -33.69 51.78 15.73
C THR A 2 -32.49 51.08 15.10
N THR A 3 -31.54 50.72 15.96
CA THR A 3 -30.38 49.87 15.68
C THR A 3 -30.85 48.44 15.41
N SER A 4 -30.48 47.88 14.26
CA SER A 4 -30.66 46.47 13.95
C SER A 4 -29.41 45.70 14.39
N SER A 5 -29.53 44.91 15.47
CA SER A 5 -28.51 43.95 15.90
C SER A 5 -28.62 42.68 15.05
N ALA A 6 -27.57 42.35 14.31
CA ALA A 6 -27.43 41.08 13.60
C ALA A 6 -27.35 39.90 14.60
N PRO A 7 -27.84 38.70 14.24
CA PRO A 7 -27.61 37.50 15.03
C PRO A 7 -26.15 37.04 14.86
N VAL A 8 -25.51 36.73 15.99
CA VAL A 8 -24.13 36.26 16.05
C VAL A 8 -24.04 34.80 15.61
N ASP A 9 -23.24 34.54 14.57
CA ASP A 9 -22.78 33.22 14.12
C ASP A 9 -22.03 32.50 15.26
N GLY A 10 -22.71 31.63 16.00
CA GLY A 10 -22.11 30.86 17.11
C GLY A 10 -22.00 29.34 16.88
N ALA A 11 -22.62 28.80 15.82
CA ALA A 11 -22.75 27.35 15.64
C ALA A 11 -21.66 26.71 14.75
N ALA A 12 -21.08 27.46 13.81
CA ALA A 12 -20.06 26.95 12.89
C ALA A 12 -18.65 26.90 13.51
N ASP A 13 -18.37 27.77 14.48
CA ASP A 13 -17.04 27.93 15.13
C ASP A 13 -16.71 26.80 16.14
N ALA A 14 -17.75 26.14 16.69
CA ALA A 14 -17.62 25.12 17.74
C ALA A 14 -16.97 23.80 17.27
N LEU A 15 -16.82 23.57 15.97
CA LEU A 15 -16.20 22.36 15.42
C LEU A 15 -14.69 22.51 15.19
N GLN A 16 -14.17 23.74 15.13
CA GLN A 16 -12.77 24.02 14.80
C GLN A 16 -11.93 24.54 15.97
N VAL A 17 -12.54 25.04 17.06
CA VAL A 17 -11.81 25.61 18.20
C VAL A 17 -12.17 24.88 19.49
N LEU A 18 -11.14 24.35 20.18
CA LEU A 18 -11.26 23.81 21.54
C LEU A 18 -11.10 24.94 22.54
N ARG A 19 -12.06 25.06 23.48
CA ARG A 19 -12.05 26.03 24.57
C ARG A 19 -12.11 25.30 25.91
N ASN A 20 -11.34 25.77 26.89
CA ASN A 20 -11.39 25.22 28.24
C ASN A 20 -12.44 25.94 29.10
N ARG A 21 -12.73 25.32 30.25
CA ARG A 21 -13.35 25.96 31.41
C ARG A 21 -12.26 26.10 32.48
N THR A 22 -12.12 27.30 32.99
CA THR A 22 -11.16 27.58 34.06
C THR A 22 -11.62 26.94 35.37
N PHE A 23 -10.70 26.80 36.34
CA PHE A 23 -11.02 26.27 37.66
C PHE A 23 -12.22 26.99 38.30
N ASP A 24 -12.32 28.31 38.15
CA ASP A 24 -13.39 29.11 38.75
C ASP A 24 -14.75 28.93 38.04
N GLU A 25 -14.73 28.61 36.75
CA GLU A 25 -15.94 28.38 35.94
C GLU A 25 -16.53 26.96 36.13
N ILE A 26 -15.79 26.04 36.74
CA ILE A 26 -16.23 24.65 36.95
C ILE A 26 -16.96 24.53 38.28
N ALA A 27 -18.15 23.94 38.27
CA ALA A 27 -18.98 23.65 39.43
C ALA A 27 -19.01 22.14 39.75
N ILE A 28 -19.23 21.80 41.02
CA ILE A 28 -19.52 20.42 41.42
C ILE A 28 -20.82 19.98 40.73
N GLY A 29 -20.82 18.77 40.16
CA GLY A 29 -21.91 18.23 39.38
C GLY A 29 -21.79 18.44 37.87
N ASP A 30 -20.90 19.32 37.40
CA ASP A 30 -20.60 19.47 35.98
C ASP A 30 -20.14 18.15 35.38
N SER A 31 -20.61 17.83 34.18
CA SER A 31 -20.24 16.60 33.49
C SER A 31 -19.95 16.82 32.02
N ALA A 32 -19.15 15.93 31.47
CA ALA A 32 -18.88 15.84 30.04
C ALA A 32 -18.80 14.38 29.62
N SER A 33 -19.07 14.12 28.34
CA SER A 33 -18.90 12.78 27.78
C SER A 33 -18.33 12.83 26.37
N LEU A 34 -17.73 11.72 25.98
CA LEU A 34 -17.27 11.43 24.62
C LEU A 34 -17.72 10.02 24.26
N GLU A 35 -18.27 9.89 23.07
CA GLU A 35 -18.57 8.60 22.47
C GLU A 35 -17.63 8.36 21.29
N ARG A 36 -17.05 7.16 21.21
CA ARG A 36 -16.18 6.75 20.10
C ARG A 36 -16.39 5.26 19.78
N ALA A 37 -16.42 4.93 18.50
CA ALA A 37 -16.38 3.54 18.05
C ALA A 37 -14.96 2.99 18.24
N PHE A 38 -14.86 1.84 18.90
CA PHE A 38 -13.61 1.17 19.20
C PHE A 38 -13.29 0.18 18.09
N SER A 39 -12.18 0.42 17.39
CA SER A 39 -11.82 -0.35 16.18
C SER A 39 -10.81 -1.45 16.49
N PRO A 40 -10.69 -2.49 15.64
CA PRO A 40 -9.60 -3.46 15.74
C PRO A 40 -8.20 -2.80 15.74
N GLN A 41 -8.05 -1.65 15.07
CA GLN A 41 -6.78 -0.91 15.01
C GLN A 41 -6.40 -0.31 16.37
N ASP A 42 -7.36 0.06 17.21
CA ASP A 42 -7.10 0.62 18.54
C ASP A 42 -6.44 -0.42 19.46
N ILE A 43 -6.87 -1.68 19.38
CA ILE A 43 -6.29 -2.80 20.13
C ILE A 43 -4.86 -3.08 19.68
N GLN A 44 -4.62 -3.10 18.36
CA GLN A 44 -3.28 -3.32 17.80
C GLN A 44 -2.31 -2.20 18.20
N MET A 45 -2.75 -0.94 18.09
CA MET A 45 -1.93 0.21 18.51
C MET A 45 -1.58 0.17 19.99
N PHE A 46 -2.55 -0.19 20.84
CA PHE A 46 -2.32 -0.33 22.26
C PHE A 46 -1.30 -1.43 22.56
N ALA A 47 -1.41 -2.58 21.90
CA ALA A 47 -0.50 -3.68 22.16
C ALA A 47 0.92 -3.45 21.66
N LEU A 48 1.07 -2.80 20.49
CA LEU A 48 2.36 -2.31 20.01
C LEU A 48 3.01 -1.37 21.04
N GLN A 49 2.21 -0.54 21.72
CA GLN A 49 2.69 0.40 22.72
C GLN A 49 2.96 -0.26 24.09
N SER A 50 2.16 -1.25 24.49
CA SER A 50 2.29 -1.94 25.78
C SER A 50 3.36 -3.05 25.76
N GLY A 51 3.72 -3.54 24.57
CA GLY A 51 4.60 -4.70 24.41
C GLY A 51 3.91 -6.03 24.71
N ASP A 52 2.57 -6.06 24.73
CA ASP A 52 1.81 -7.32 24.85
C ASP A 52 1.83 -8.09 23.52
N ASP A 53 2.05 -9.39 23.62
CA ASP A 53 2.07 -10.31 22.48
C ASP A 53 0.63 -10.61 22.04
N VAL A 54 0.13 -9.88 21.05
CA VAL A 54 -1.21 -10.13 20.48
C VAL A 54 -1.08 -11.14 19.38
N ASP A 55 -1.17 -12.41 19.73
CA ASP A 55 -1.36 -13.46 18.74
C ASP A 55 -2.77 -13.29 18.10
N PRO A 56 -2.86 -12.90 16.82
CA PRO A 56 -4.14 -12.67 16.15
C PRO A 56 -4.91 -13.97 15.88
N GLU A 57 -4.28 -15.14 15.99
CA GLU A 57 -4.90 -16.46 15.76
C GLU A 57 -5.33 -17.19 17.05
N SER A 58 -5.02 -16.63 18.22
CA SER A 58 -5.43 -17.21 19.50
C SER A 58 -6.94 -17.01 19.74
N SER A 59 -7.74 -18.01 19.38
CA SER A 59 -9.21 -18.06 19.57
C SER A 59 -9.67 -18.19 21.04
N VAL A 60 -8.77 -17.99 22.00
CA VAL A 60 -9.05 -18.20 23.43
C VAL A 60 -9.28 -16.85 24.11
N SER A 61 -10.52 -16.56 24.47
CA SER A 61 -10.85 -15.48 25.41
C SER A 61 -10.24 -15.82 26.77
N SER A 62 -9.30 -15.01 27.25
CA SER A 62 -8.74 -15.13 28.59
C SER A 62 -9.12 -13.90 29.42
N PRO A 63 -9.37 -14.04 30.74
CA PRO A 63 -9.67 -12.90 31.61
C PRO A 63 -8.57 -11.81 31.61
N SER A 64 -7.33 -12.20 31.31
CA SER A 64 -6.22 -11.25 31.14
C SER A 64 -6.38 -10.40 29.88
N ARG A 65 -6.80 -10.99 28.76
CA ARG A 65 -7.03 -10.29 27.49
C ARG A 65 -8.19 -9.29 27.59
N ASP A 66 -9.28 -9.70 28.24
CA ASP A 66 -10.44 -8.85 28.51
C ASP A 66 -10.06 -7.60 29.33
N THR A 67 -9.12 -7.76 30.27
CA THR A 67 -8.62 -6.65 31.10
C THR A 67 -7.66 -5.75 30.31
N THR A 68 -6.76 -6.31 29.50
CA THR A 68 -5.83 -5.55 28.63
C THR A 68 -6.58 -4.66 27.64
N GLU A 69 -7.63 -5.19 27.01
CA GLU A 69 -8.47 -4.44 26.07
C GLU A 69 -9.25 -3.32 26.78
N ALA A 70 -9.77 -3.59 27.99
CA ALA A 70 -10.43 -2.57 28.82
C ALA A 70 -9.48 -1.43 29.23
N ILE A 71 -8.19 -1.71 29.44
CA ILE A 71 -7.16 -0.69 29.74
C ILE A 71 -6.99 0.27 28.57
N CYS A 72 -7.08 -0.20 27.31
CA CYS A 72 -6.94 0.67 26.13
C CYS A 72 -7.97 1.83 26.14
N ALA A 73 -9.21 1.56 26.57
CA ALA A 73 -10.27 2.57 26.62
C ALA A 73 -9.99 3.72 27.62
N ASN A 74 -9.04 3.54 28.55
CA ASN A 74 -8.61 4.59 29.48
C ASN A 74 -8.12 5.85 28.74
N VAL A 75 -7.51 5.70 27.55
CA VAL A 75 -7.01 6.84 26.75
C VAL A 75 -8.13 7.84 26.44
N LEU A 76 -9.38 7.39 26.36
CA LEU A 76 -10.54 8.25 26.13
C LEU A 76 -10.84 9.20 27.31
N ILE A 77 -10.44 8.86 28.55
CA ILE A 77 -10.53 9.78 29.69
C ILE A 77 -9.68 11.03 29.42
N SER A 78 -8.45 10.83 28.94
CA SER A 78 -7.57 11.93 28.56
C SER A 78 -8.17 12.80 27.45
N ALA A 79 -8.84 12.19 26.47
CA ALA A 79 -9.53 12.92 25.41
C ALA A 79 -10.67 13.79 25.96
N VAL A 80 -11.51 13.28 26.86
CA VAL A 80 -12.59 14.06 27.49
C VAL A 80 -12.02 15.22 28.31
N LEU A 81 -11.00 14.94 29.12
CA LEU A 81 -10.38 15.95 30.00
C LEU A 81 -9.67 17.05 29.21
N GLY A 82 -8.98 16.70 28.13
CA GLY A 82 -8.20 17.65 27.31
C GLY A 82 -9.02 18.43 26.29
N THR A 83 -10.24 17.96 25.93
CA THR A 83 -11.04 18.60 24.87
C THR A 83 -12.42 19.10 25.31
N ARG A 84 -12.95 18.64 26.45
CA ARG A 84 -14.32 18.97 26.91
C ARG A 84 -14.33 19.60 28.30
N LEU A 85 -13.88 18.88 29.33
CA LEU A 85 -13.97 19.31 30.73
C LEU A 85 -12.79 18.76 31.54
N PRO A 86 -11.87 19.59 32.05
CA PRO A 86 -11.82 21.05 31.91
C PRO A 86 -11.52 21.58 30.49
N GLY A 87 -10.86 20.80 29.63
CA GLY A 87 -10.47 21.22 28.27
C GLY A 87 -8.98 21.57 28.15
N PRO A 88 -8.56 22.33 27.13
CA PRO A 88 -7.16 22.68 26.88
C PRO A 88 -6.44 23.26 28.11
N GLY A 89 -5.21 22.79 28.36
CA GLY A 89 -4.41 23.19 29.53
C GLY A 89 -4.69 22.41 30.82
N THR A 90 -5.58 21.41 30.77
CA THR A 90 -5.76 20.46 31.87
C THR A 90 -4.48 19.65 32.11
N LEU A 91 -4.07 19.52 33.37
CA LEU A 91 -2.98 18.65 33.79
C LEU A 91 -3.55 17.43 34.51
N HIS A 92 -3.28 16.24 33.98
CA HIS A 92 -3.70 14.98 34.58
C HIS A 92 -2.78 14.66 35.77
N VAL A 93 -3.32 14.60 36.99
CA VAL A 93 -2.54 14.42 38.23
C VAL A 93 -2.50 12.96 38.65
N SER A 94 -3.67 12.34 38.78
CA SER A 94 -3.78 10.95 39.21
C SER A 94 -5.07 10.32 38.69
N GLN A 95 -5.10 9.00 38.58
CA GLN A 95 -6.33 8.26 38.28
C GLN A 95 -6.35 6.91 38.99
N ASN A 96 -7.54 6.50 39.41
CA ASN A 96 -7.79 5.19 39.99
C ASN A 96 -8.99 4.58 39.29
N LEU A 97 -8.78 3.45 38.61
CA LEU A 97 -9.80 2.79 37.78
C LEU A 97 -9.97 1.34 38.21
N ARG A 98 -11.22 0.87 38.16
CA ARG A 98 -11.60 -0.53 38.23
C ARG A 98 -12.14 -0.95 36.88
N PHE A 99 -11.49 -1.93 36.26
CA PHE A 99 -11.93 -2.56 35.02
C PHE A 99 -12.94 -3.66 35.34
N LEU A 100 -14.11 -3.61 34.72
CA LEU A 100 -15.28 -4.41 35.07
C LEU A 100 -15.76 -5.33 33.93
N GLY A 101 -15.40 -5.01 32.69
CA GLY A 101 -15.88 -5.73 31.52
C GLY A 101 -14.90 -5.66 30.35
N ALA A 102 -15.10 -6.56 29.40
CA ALA A 102 -14.33 -6.64 28.16
C ALA A 102 -14.87 -5.66 27.11
N ILE A 103 -14.06 -5.37 26.09
CA ILE A 103 -14.43 -4.56 24.93
C ILE A 103 -14.26 -5.42 23.69
N ARG A 104 -15.21 -5.35 22.76
CA ARG A 104 -15.09 -6.04 21.47
C ARG A 104 -14.77 -5.05 20.35
N PRO A 105 -14.03 -5.47 19.31
CA PRO A 105 -13.90 -4.67 18.11
C PRO A 105 -15.28 -4.35 17.52
N GLY A 106 -15.55 -3.06 17.29
CA GLY A 106 -16.84 -2.55 16.83
C GLY A 106 -17.72 -1.95 17.93
N ASP A 107 -17.40 -2.13 19.20
CA ASP A 107 -18.16 -1.54 20.31
C ASP A 107 -18.14 -0.02 20.25
N ARG A 108 -19.26 0.61 20.62
CA ARG A 108 -19.32 2.08 20.82
C ARG A 108 -19.19 2.36 22.30
N LEU A 109 -18.08 2.97 22.66
CA LEU A 109 -17.74 3.28 24.05
C LEU A 109 -18.12 4.72 24.38
N THR A 110 -18.82 4.90 25.49
CA THR A 110 -19.16 6.21 26.05
C THR A 110 -18.40 6.41 27.35
N VAL A 111 -17.46 7.35 27.36
CA VAL A 111 -16.78 7.79 28.58
C VAL A 111 -17.43 9.06 29.10
N ARG A 112 -17.86 9.02 30.35
CA ARG A 112 -18.42 10.17 31.08
C ARG A 112 -17.53 10.52 32.26
N VAL A 113 -17.31 11.82 32.46
CA VAL A 113 -16.70 12.38 33.67
C VAL A 113 -17.67 13.33 34.35
N GLN A 114 -17.67 13.36 35.68
CA GLN A 114 -18.48 14.28 36.48
C GLN A 114 -17.68 14.81 37.66
N VAL A 115 -17.69 16.12 37.87
CA VAL A 115 -17.00 16.77 38.98
C VAL A 115 -17.64 16.42 40.31
N THR A 116 -16.90 15.77 41.19
CA THR A 116 -17.37 15.36 42.52
C THR A 116 -16.86 16.27 43.63
N SER A 117 -15.66 16.84 43.48
CA SER A 117 -15.09 17.76 44.45
C SER A 117 -14.09 18.72 43.81
N LYS A 118 -13.87 19.85 44.50
CA LYS A 118 -12.87 20.86 44.16
C LYS A 118 -12.06 21.21 45.41
N ASP A 119 -10.75 21.29 45.26
CA ASP A 119 -9.83 21.81 46.27
C ASP A 119 -9.29 23.16 45.81
N THR A 120 -9.63 24.22 46.54
CA THR A 120 -9.23 25.59 46.23
C THR A 120 -7.77 25.88 46.60
N ALA A 121 -7.20 25.18 47.58
CA ALA A 121 -5.82 25.38 48.00
C ALA A 121 -4.84 24.85 46.95
N THR A 122 -5.14 23.68 46.38
CA THR A 122 -4.31 23.03 45.36
C THR A 122 -4.79 23.26 43.92
N ARG A 123 -5.96 23.89 43.75
CA ARG A 123 -6.65 24.10 42.46
C ARG A 123 -6.91 22.80 41.71
N ARG A 124 -7.20 21.73 42.45
CA ARG A 124 -7.46 20.40 41.91
C ARG A 124 -8.94 20.09 41.87
N ILE A 125 -9.32 19.31 40.88
CA ILE A 125 -10.68 18.85 40.66
C ILE A 125 -10.64 17.33 40.63
N THR A 126 -11.49 16.70 41.45
CA THR A 126 -11.73 15.26 41.36
C THR A 126 -12.99 15.04 40.56
N LEU A 127 -12.89 14.16 39.56
CA LEU A 127 -14.00 13.75 38.72
C LEU A 127 -14.24 12.24 38.86
N ALA A 128 -15.48 11.84 39.10
CA ALA A 128 -15.90 10.47 38.87
C ALA A 128 -15.88 10.20 37.36
N CYS A 129 -15.35 9.04 36.96
CA CYS A 129 -15.30 8.62 35.57
C CYS A 129 -15.90 7.22 35.40
N ALA A 130 -16.62 7.02 34.30
CA ALA A 130 -17.19 5.73 33.94
C ALA A 130 -17.17 5.56 32.42
N CYS A 131 -17.01 4.31 31.98
CA CYS A 131 -17.10 3.90 30.58
C CYS A 131 -18.15 2.81 30.43
N THR A 132 -19.07 3.00 29.50
CA THR A 132 -20.07 1.99 29.11
C THR A 132 -20.01 1.70 27.61
N ASN A 133 -20.45 0.52 27.21
CA ASN A 133 -20.64 0.16 25.80
C ASN A 133 -22.06 0.51 25.30
N GLN A 134 -22.38 0.14 24.05
CA GLN A 134 -23.68 0.36 23.42
C GLN A 134 -24.87 -0.36 24.09
N GLU A 135 -24.60 -1.34 24.96
CA GLU A 135 -25.60 -2.08 25.74
C GLU A 135 -25.71 -1.54 27.18
N ASP A 136 -25.13 -0.38 27.46
CA ASP A 136 -24.98 0.21 28.81
C ASP A 136 -24.20 -0.69 29.79
N ALA A 137 -23.45 -1.67 29.29
CA ALA A 137 -22.61 -2.53 30.10
C ALA A 137 -21.35 -1.76 30.55
N ALA A 138 -21.02 -1.82 31.84
CA ALA A 138 -19.89 -1.11 32.40
C ALA A 138 -18.55 -1.76 32.03
N VAL A 139 -17.68 -0.98 31.37
CA VAL A 139 -16.32 -1.40 30.97
C VAL A 139 -15.32 -1.05 32.07
N PHE A 140 -15.34 0.19 32.56
CA PHE A 140 -14.57 0.60 33.74
C PHE A 140 -15.28 1.72 34.51
N GLN A 141 -14.91 1.87 35.77
CA GLN A 141 -15.35 2.98 36.62
C GLN A 141 -14.23 3.42 37.57
N GLY A 142 -14.23 4.68 37.98
CA GLY A 142 -13.21 5.18 38.89
C GLY A 142 -13.28 6.67 39.14
N GLN A 143 -12.12 7.23 39.50
CA GLN A 143 -11.95 8.65 39.72
C GLN A 143 -10.66 9.13 39.07
N VAL A 144 -10.67 10.37 38.59
CA VAL A 144 -9.52 11.07 38.05
C VAL A 144 -9.36 12.43 38.74
N GLU A 145 -8.14 12.76 39.08
CA GLU A 145 -7.75 14.04 39.65
C GLU A 145 -7.00 14.84 38.59
N VAL A 146 -7.42 16.08 38.40
CA VAL A 146 -6.80 17.01 37.46
C VAL A 146 -6.53 18.35 38.11
N ALA A 147 -5.49 19.03 37.67
CA ALA A 147 -5.35 20.46 37.87
C ALA A 147 -6.01 21.16 36.68
N ALA A 148 -7.08 21.91 36.98
CA ALA A 148 -7.78 22.68 35.97
C ALA A 148 -7.03 23.99 35.69
N PRO A 149 -7.01 24.45 34.43
CA PRO A 149 -6.36 25.70 34.05
C PRO A 149 -7.02 26.90 34.74
N THR A 150 -6.24 27.92 35.10
CA THR A 150 -6.77 29.18 35.68
C THR A 150 -6.99 30.27 34.64
N GLU A 151 -6.41 30.08 33.46
CA GLU A 151 -6.53 31.01 32.34
C GLU A 151 -7.35 30.38 31.23
N ARG A 152 -8.05 31.22 30.49
CA ARG A 152 -8.83 30.78 29.34
C ARG A 152 -7.88 30.48 28.18
N ILE A 153 -7.97 29.26 27.65
CA ILE A 153 -7.13 28.74 26.58
C ILE A 153 -8.04 28.34 25.43
N GLU A 154 -7.75 28.89 24.24
CA GLU A 154 -8.40 28.54 22.99
C GLU A 154 -7.35 28.00 22.01
N ARG A 155 -7.62 26.86 21.38
CA ARG A 155 -6.74 26.26 20.37
C ARG A 155 -7.53 25.74 19.19
N THR A 156 -6.99 25.90 17.98
CA THR A 156 -7.56 25.26 16.80
C THR A 156 -7.39 23.74 16.90
N ARG A 157 -8.46 23.02 16.57
CA ARG A 157 -8.50 21.57 16.53
C ARG A 157 -7.74 21.10 15.29
N THR A 158 -6.48 20.72 15.46
CA THR A 158 -5.71 20.06 14.40
C THR A 158 -6.24 18.65 14.21
N ALA A 159 -6.39 18.21 12.96
CA ALA A 159 -6.64 16.80 12.68
C ALA A 159 -5.50 15.98 13.30
N LEU A 160 -5.85 14.87 13.97
CA LEU A 160 -4.84 13.91 14.38
C LEU A 160 -4.14 13.40 13.10
N PRO A 161 -2.81 13.23 13.11
CA PRO A 161 -2.15 12.57 12.00
C PRO A 161 -2.80 11.21 11.78
N GLU A 162 -3.12 10.89 10.52
CA GLU A 162 -3.56 9.55 10.15
C GLU A 162 -2.38 8.60 10.39
N ILE A 163 -2.37 7.97 11.56
CA ILE A 163 -1.51 6.83 11.80
C ILE A 163 -2.21 5.68 11.09
N HIS A 164 -1.70 5.29 9.94
CA HIS A 164 -1.93 3.96 9.43
C HIS A 164 -0.96 3.07 10.22
N PRO A 165 -1.40 2.37 11.30
CA PRO A 165 -0.59 1.28 11.80
C PRO A 165 -0.34 0.40 10.58
N ASP A 166 0.93 0.21 10.26
CA ASP A 166 1.35 -0.83 9.36
C ASP A 166 1.12 -2.16 10.05
N ALA A 167 -0.16 -2.51 10.26
CA ALA A 167 -0.52 -3.75 10.91
C ALA A 167 -0.06 -4.93 10.06
N GLN A 168 0.24 -4.72 8.76
CA GLN A 168 0.40 -5.78 7.79
C GLN A 168 1.20 -5.41 6.53
N GLY A 169 2.31 -4.67 6.64
CA GLY A 169 3.30 -4.52 5.54
C GLY A 169 3.80 -5.87 4.99
N HIS A 170 3.46 -6.96 5.69
CA HIS A 170 3.77 -8.35 5.39
C HIS A 170 2.64 -9.16 4.72
N THR A 171 1.37 -8.71 4.62
CA THR A 171 0.32 -9.60 4.06
C THR A 171 0.18 -9.62 2.55
N GLY A 172 0.63 -8.59 1.83
CA GLY A 172 0.55 -8.60 0.36
C GLY A 172 1.37 -9.74 -0.25
N LEU A 173 2.64 -9.80 0.14
CA LEU A 173 3.55 -10.86 -0.29
C LEU A 173 3.11 -12.24 0.23
N GLN A 174 2.76 -12.37 1.50
CA GLN A 174 2.32 -13.67 2.05
C GLN A 174 1.06 -14.20 1.37
N ARG A 175 0.06 -13.33 1.10
CA ARG A 175 -1.14 -13.72 0.35
C ARG A 175 -0.80 -14.13 -1.08
N LEU A 176 0.10 -13.41 -1.75
CA LEU A 176 0.56 -13.78 -3.09
C LEU A 176 1.27 -15.14 -3.07
N LEU A 177 2.16 -15.38 -2.11
CA LEU A 177 2.87 -16.65 -1.95
C LEU A 177 1.89 -17.80 -1.64
N ALA A 178 0.94 -17.60 -0.73
CA ALA A 178 -0.11 -18.57 -0.45
C ALA A 178 -0.97 -18.86 -1.68
N HIS A 179 -1.28 -17.83 -2.48
CA HIS A 179 -2.04 -17.98 -3.72
C HIS A 179 -1.30 -18.83 -4.75
N VAL A 180 0.02 -18.68 -4.89
CA VAL A 180 0.80 -19.44 -5.89
C VAL A 180 1.37 -20.75 -5.36
N ALA A 181 1.22 -21.06 -4.07
CA ALA A 181 1.81 -22.25 -3.44
C ALA A 181 1.40 -23.60 -4.06
N HIS A 182 0.27 -23.63 -4.78
CA HIS A 182 -0.23 -24.81 -5.48
C HIS A 182 0.38 -25.00 -6.88
N LEU A 183 1.08 -23.99 -7.41
CA LEU A 183 1.70 -24.03 -8.73
C LEU A 183 3.08 -24.69 -8.65
N GLN A 184 3.42 -25.45 -9.69
CA GLN A 184 4.76 -26.05 -9.82
C GLN A 184 5.80 -24.98 -10.16
N PRO A 185 7.03 -25.02 -9.60
CA PRO A 185 8.10 -24.10 -9.94
C PRO A 185 8.34 -24.04 -11.46
N ILE A 186 8.78 -22.88 -11.95
CA ILE A 186 9.12 -22.68 -13.37
C ILE A 186 10.63 -22.60 -13.57
N ARG A 187 11.14 -23.10 -14.69
CA ARG A 187 12.56 -22.94 -15.03
C ARG A 187 12.86 -21.51 -15.45
N VAL A 188 13.82 -20.86 -14.79
CA VAL A 188 14.14 -19.44 -15.04
C VAL A 188 15.62 -19.28 -15.34
N ALA A 189 15.96 -18.70 -16.51
CA ALA A 189 17.34 -18.31 -16.77
C ALA A 189 17.65 -16.98 -16.08
N VAL A 190 18.55 -17.01 -15.11
CA VAL A 190 19.04 -15.82 -14.40
C VAL A 190 20.27 -15.32 -15.14
N ALA A 191 20.13 -14.21 -15.85
CA ALA A 191 21.19 -13.62 -16.65
C ALA A 191 22.18 -12.87 -15.75
N HIS A 192 23.44 -13.28 -15.77
CA HIS A 192 24.57 -12.67 -15.08
C HIS A 192 24.34 -12.34 -13.58
N PRO A 193 23.97 -13.27 -12.69
CA PRO A 193 23.82 -13.00 -11.26
C PRO A 193 25.18 -12.99 -10.54
N CYS A 194 26.14 -12.23 -11.05
CA CYS A 194 27.52 -12.18 -10.53
C CYS A 194 27.70 -11.14 -9.41
N ASP A 195 26.67 -10.91 -8.59
CA ASP A 195 26.73 -10.15 -7.34
C ASP A 195 25.85 -10.83 -6.27
N ALA A 196 26.13 -10.53 -4.98
CA ALA A 196 25.44 -11.18 -3.88
C ALA A 196 23.91 -10.95 -3.88
N PRO A 197 23.39 -9.73 -4.11
CA PRO A 197 21.93 -9.51 -4.10
C PRO A 197 21.19 -10.27 -5.22
N SER A 198 21.76 -10.37 -6.42
CA SER A 198 21.12 -11.09 -7.53
C SER A 198 21.18 -12.60 -7.32
N LEU A 199 22.32 -13.11 -6.85
CA LEU A 199 22.50 -14.53 -6.61
C LEU A 199 21.63 -15.02 -5.43
N SER A 200 21.62 -14.28 -4.32
CA SER A 200 20.79 -14.64 -3.16
C SER A 200 19.31 -14.65 -3.54
N ALA A 201 18.85 -13.67 -4.32
CA ALA A 201 17.45 -13.60 -4.76
C ALA A 201 17.02 -14.82 -5.58
N ALA A 202 17.86 -15.27 -6.51
CA ALA A 202 17.57 -16.46 -7.31
C ALA A 202 17.48 -17.73 -6.43
N LEU A 203 18.39 -17.85 -5.46
CA LEU A 203 18.41 -19.00 -4.55
C LEU A 203 17.27 -18.95 -3.53
N GLU A 204 16.91 -17.78 -3.02
CA GLU A 204 15.78 -17.60 -2.12
C GLU A 204 14.45 -17.89 -2.83
N ALA A 205 14.30 -17.47 -4.08
CA ALA A 205 13.12 -17.81 -4.90
C ALA A 205 13.04 -19.32 -5.18
N ARG A 206 14.19 -20.00 -5.32
CA ARG A 206 14.27 -21.47 -5.37
C ARG A 206 13.80 -22.11 -4.07
N HIS A 207 14.31 -21.64 -2.92
CA HIS A 207 13.91 -22.16 -1.61
C HIS A 207 12.43 -21.93 -1.31
N ALA A 208 11.85 -20.84 -1.83
CA ALA A 208 10.42 -20.56 -1.75
C ALA A 208 9.57 -21.42 -2.70
N GLY A 209 10.17 -22.30 -3.51
CA GLY A 209 9.46 -23.16 -4.46
C GLY A 209 8.86 -22.41 -5.66
N LEU A 210 9.36 -21.21 -5.98
CA LEU A 210 8.83 -20.39 -7.07
C LEU A 210 9.50 -20.69 -8.41
N ILE A 211 10.83 -20.90 -8.38
CA ILE A 211 11.64 -21.06 -9.59
C ILE A 211 12.66 -22.19 -9.46
N GLU A 212 13.00 -22.79 -10.59
CA GLU A 212 14.20 -23.61 -10.80
C GLU A 212 15.23 -22.77 -11.56
N PRO A 213 16.22 -22.17 -10.86
CA PRO A 213 17.13 -21.22 -11.49
C PRO A 213 18.18 -21.94 -12.36
N VAL A 214 18.38 -21.42 -13.56
CA VAL A 214 19.54 -21.69 -14.43
C VAL A 214 20.41 -20.45 -14.42
N LEU A 215 21.54 -20.50 -13.71
CA LEU A 215 22.45 -19.36 -13.57
C LEU A 215 23.31 -19.26 -14.83
N VAL A 216 23.17 -18.17 -15.57
CA VAL A 216 23.92 -17.93 -16.81
C VAL A 216 24.95 -16.83 -16.54
N GLY A 217 26.22 -17.17 -16.42
CA GLY A 217 27.26 -16.21 -16.02
C GLY A 217 28.63 -16.86 -15.90
N SER A 218 29.65 -16.08 -15.56
CA SER A 218 30.99 -16.62 -15.34
C SER A 218 30.98 -17.52 -14.11
N ARG A 219 31.24 -18.82 -14.30
CA ARG A 219 31.27 -19.82 -13.24
C ARG A 219 32.20 -19.40 -12.10
N ALA A 220 33.41 -18.99 -12.44
CA ALA A 220 34.40 -18.53 -11.46
C ALA A 220 33.89 -17.36 -10.61
N ARG A 221 33.16 -16.41 -11.21
CA ARG A 221 32.57 -15.29 -10.47
C ARG A 221 31.40 -15.74 -9.59
N LEU A 222 30.53 -16.62 -10.09
CA LEU A 222 29.41 -17.15 -9.33
C LEU A 222 29.88 -17.91 -8.08
N GLU A 223 30.88 -18.78 -8.24
CA GLU A 223 31.47 -19.56 -7.15
C GLU A 223 32.18 -18.65 -6.13
N ALA A 224 32.88 -17.61 -6.59
CA ALA A 224 33.50 -16.62 -5.70
C ALA A 224 32.47 -15.85 -4.88
N VAL A 225 31.41 -15.32 -5.52
CA VAL A 225 30.33 -14.60 -4.85
C VAL A 225 29.57 -15.51 -3.88
N ALA A 226 29.32 -16.76 -4.26
CA ALA A 226 28.67 -17.73 -3.39
C ALA A 226 29.50 -18.04 -2.14
N THR A 227 30.81 -18.21 -2.31
CA THR A 227 31.73 -18.43 -1.18
C THR A 227 31.76 -17.23 -0.24
N GLU A 228 31.88 -16.01 -0.78
CA GLU A 228 31.92 -14.78 0.00
C GLU A 228 30.61 -14.53 0.77
N ALA A 229 29.46 -14.81 0.14
CA ALA A 229 28.14 -14.59 0.72
C ALA A 229 27.61 -15.78 1.53
N GLY A 230 28.34 -16.90 1.60
CA GLY A 230 27.89 -18.12 2.28
C GLY A 230 26.66 -18.78 1.62
N LEU A 231 26.54 -18.68 0.30
CA LEU A 231 25.44 -19.24 -0.49
C LEU A 231 25.81 -20.60 -1.06
N ASP A 232 24.86 -21.53 -1.06
CA ASP A 232 25.03 -22.87 -1.64
C ASP A 232 24.54 -22.93 -3.10
N LEU A 233 25.41 -23.40 -3.99
CA LEU A 233 25.12 -23.61 -5.41
C LEU A 233 24.89 -25.08 -5.76
N ALA A 234 24.84 -25.97 -4.76
CA ALA A 234 24.53 -27.38 -4.98
C ALA A 234 23.18 -27.55 -5.70
N ASP A 235 23.18 -28.46 -6.68
CA ASP A 235 22.04 -28.80 -7.53
C ASP A 235 21.44 -27.62 -8.33
N VAL A 236 22.20 -26.54 -8.52
CA VAL A 236 21.84 -25.43 -9.40
C VAL A 236 22.55 -25.57 -10.74
N THR A 237 21.80 -25.47 -11.84
CA THR A 237 22.39 -25.52 -13.19
C THR A 237 23.14 -24.22 -13.48
N ILE A 238 24.42 -24.32 -13.87
CA ILE A 238 25.25 -23.18 -14.25
C ILE A 238 25.67 -23.31 -15.71
N VAL A 239 25.32 -22.30 -16.51
CA VAL A 239 25.78 -22.13 -17.89
C VAL A 239 26.90 -21.10 -17.92
N ASP A 240 28.12 -21.58 -18.09
CA ASP A 240 29.32 -20.74 -18.04
C ASP A 240 29.41 -19.82 -19.27
N THR A 241 29.59 -18.53 -19.01
CA THR A 241 29.73 -17.50 -20.05
C THR A 241 30.78 -16.47 -19.65
N PRO A 242 31.55 -15.91 -20.60
CA PRO A 242 32.72 -15.09 -20.28
C PRO A 242 32.39 -13.70 -19.71
N HIS A 243 31.26 -13.10 -20.11
CA HIS A 243 30.87 -11.74 -19.72
C HIS A 243 29.34 -11.53 -19.79
N SER A 244 28.87 -10.38 -19.31
CA SER A 244 27.44 -10.05 -19.17
C SER A 244 26.64 -10.10 -20.47
N HIS A 245 27.19 -9.57 -21.58
CA HIS A 245 26.50 -9.64 -22.88
C HIS A 245 26.32 -11.09 -23.38
N ALA A 246 27.34 -11.95 -23.21
CA ALA A 246 27.25 -13.36 -23.58
C ALA A 246 26.24 -14.09 -22.69
N ALA A 247 26.20 -13.75 -21.40
CA ALA A 247 25.20 -14.27 -20.47
C ALA A 247 23.77 -13.89 -20.88
N ALA A 248 23.54 -12.63 -21.29
CA ALA A 248 22.24 -12.18 -21.77
C ALA A 248 21.80 -12.93 -23.04
N GLN A 249 22.70 -13.06 -24.02
CA GLN A 249 22.44 -13.79 -25.26
C GLN A 249 22.13 -15.27 -25.00
N GLN A 250 22.91 -15.92 -24.14
CA GLN A 250 22.72 -17.33 -23.80
C GLN A 250 21.42 -17.55 -23.01
N ALA A 251 21.09 -16.68 -22.05
CA ALA A 251 19.83 -16.77 -21.32
C ALA A 251 18.62 -16.64 -22.26
N VAL A 252 18.68 -15.68 -23.20
CA VAL A 252 17.67 -15.50 -24.24
C VAL A 252 17.57 -16.73 -25.17
N ALA A 253 18.70 -17.33 -25.54
CA ALA A 253 18.72 -18.55 -26.35
C ALA A 253 18.02 -19.73 -25.65
N LEU A 254 18.26 -19.92 -24.34
CA LEU A 254 17.57 -20.95 -23.56
C LEU A 254 16.06 -20.74 -23.58
N ALA A 255 15.59 -19.50 -23.44
CA ALA A 255 14.16 -19.19 -23.52
C ALA A 255 13.59 -19.41 -24.93
N ALA A 256 14.34 -19.03 -25.97
CA ALA A 256 13.94 -19.21 -27.36
C ALA A 256 13.79 -20.70 -27.73
N ASN A 257 14.63 -21.55 -27.16
CA ASN A 257 14.59 -23.01 -27.32
C ASN A 257 13.53 -23.70 -26.45
N GLY A 258 12.81 -22.97 -25.59
CA GLY A 258 11.84 -23.53 -24.66
C GLY A 258 12.47 -24.29 -23.49
N GLU A 259 13.77 -24.10 -23.23
CA GLU A 259 14.45 -24.71 -22.09
C GLU A 259 14.08 -24.01 -20.78
N VAL A 260 13.79 -22.71 -20.82
CA VAL A 260 13.30 -21.94 -19.67
C VAL A 260 12.00 -21.22 -20.03
N GLU A 261 11.19 -20.94 -19.01
CA GLU A 261 9.85 -20.37 -19.15
C GLU A 261 9.80 -18.90 -18.74
N ALA A 262 10.84 -18.39 -18.09
CA ALA A 262 11.03 -16.98 -17.81
C ALA A 262 12.50 -16.60 -17.81
N LEU A 263 12.77 -15.31 -17.91
CA LEU A 263 14.09 -14.72 -17.73
C LEU A 263 14.10 -13.90 -16.44
N MET A 264 15.25 -13.84 -15.78
CA MET A 264 15.48 -12.96 -14.65
C MET A 264 16.76 -12.17 -14.86
N LYS A 265 16.69 -10.86 -14.67
CA LYS A 265 17.87 -10.00 -14.69
C LYS A 265 18.68 -10.18 -13.40
N GLY A 266 19.97 -10.45 -13.54
CA GLY A 266 20.95 -10.40 -12.45
C GLY A 266 21.63 -9.03 -12.37
N SER A 267 22.97 -9.04 -12.27
CA SER A 267 23.79 -7.85 -12.00
C SER A 267 24.22 -7.07 -13.24
N LEU A 268 23.80 -7.47 -14.44
CA LEU A 268 24.01 -6.72 -15.69
C LEU A 268 23.12 -5.46 -15.77
N HIS A 269 23.38 -4.59 -16.74
CA HIS A 269 22.47 -3.47 -17.01
C HIS A 269 21.20 -3.94 -17.74
N THR A 270 20.12 -3.18 -17.60
CA THR A 270 18.82 -3.52 -18.19
C THR A 270 18.88 -3.50 -19.73
N ASP A 271 19.59 -2.54 -20.31
CA ASP A 271 19.79 -2.42 -21.75
C ASP A 271 20.49 -3.64 -22.35
N GLU A 272 21.48 -4.23 -21.66
CA GLU A 272 22.16 -5.44 -22.09
C GLU A 272 21.18 -6.63 -22.25
N LEU A 273 20.31 -6.86 -21.25
CA LEU A 273 19.32 -7.94 -21.30
C LEU A 273 18.23 -7.65 -22.34
N MET A 274 17.70 -6.43 -22.32
CA MET A 274 16.60 -6.04 -23.21
C MET A 274 17.05 -6.02 -24.67
N SER A 275 18.27 -5.58 -24.97
CA SER A 275 18.83 -5.61 -26.34
C SER A 275 18.94 -7.04 -26.87
N ALA A 276 19.36 -7.99 -26.03
CA ALA A 276 19.39 -9.40 -26.40
C ALA A 276 17.96 -9.93 -26.65
N LEU A 277 17.02 -9.64 -25.74
CA LEU A 277 15.63 -10.09 -25.80
C LEU A 277 14.89 -9.62 -27.06
N VAL A 278 15.03 -8.34 -27.42
CA VAL A 278 14.27 -7.71 -28.53
C VAL A 278 14.97 -7.83 -29.88
N SER A 279 16.13 -8.49 -29.94
CA SER A 279 16.81 -8.76 -31.20
C SER A 279 15.93 -9.66 -32.10
N THR A 280 16.00 -9.46 -33.42
CA THR A 280 15.27 -10.33 -34.37
C THR A 280 15.76 -11.77 -34.30
N ALA A 281 17.06 -11.97 -34.05
CA ALA A 281 17.68 -13.28 -33.93
C ALA A 281 17.23 -14.05 -32.67
N ALA A 282 16.75 -13.36 -31.63
CA ALA A 282 16.32 -14.01 -30.38
C ALA A 282 15.08 -14.89 -30.51
N GLY A 283 14.23 -14.69 -31.52
CA GLY A 283 13.00 -15.48 -31.68
C GLY A 283 11.93 -15.30 -30.59
N LEU A 284 12.12 -14.37 -29.63
CA LEU A 284 11.23 -14.11 -28.49
C LEU A 284 10.24 -12.96 -28.70
N ARG A 285 10.35 -12.23 -29.82
CA ARG A 285 9.44 -11.12 -30.15
C ARG A 285 8.05 -11.65 -30.47
N THR A 286 7.03 -10.94 -29.99
CA THR A 286 5.64 -11.12 -30.41
C THR A 286 5.21 -9.97 -31.32
N LYS A 287 3.92 -9.89 -31.65
CA LYS A 287 3.33 -8.72 -32.34
C LYS A 287 3.18 -7.52 -31.41
N ARG A 288 3.22 -7.72 -30.09
CA ARG A 288 3.05 -6.66 -29.09
C ARG A 288 4.37 -5.98 -28.78
N ARG A 289 4.32 -4.67 -28.51
CA ARG A 289 5.41 -3.94 -27.87
C ARG A 289 5.75 -4.55 -26.50
N VAL A 290 7.02 -4.77 -26.23
CA VAL A 290 7.50 -5.17 -24.90
C VAL A 290 7.35 -3.99 -23.94
N SER A 291 6.82 -4.25 -22.75
CA SER A 291 6.55 -3.21 -21.74
C SER A 291 6.72 -3.72 -20.31
N HIS A 292 6.97 -2.79 -19.39
CA HIS A 292 7.11 -3.10 -17.97
C HIS A 292 5.85 -2.72 -17.17
N CYS A 293 5.49 -3.57 -16.21
CA CYS A 293 4.46 -3.31 -15.21
C CYS A 293 5.07 -3.32 -13.81
N PHE A 294 4.84 -2.25 -13.05
CA PHE A 294 4.94 -2.31 -11.59
C PHE A 294 3.57 -2.71 -11.03
N LEU A 295 3.50 -3.84 -10.34
CA LEU A 295 2.37 -4.15 -9.46
C LEU A 295 2.67 -3.53 -8.10
N LEU A 296 1.84 -2.59 -7.66
CA LEU A 296 2.02 -1.81 -6.44
C LEU A 296 0.88 -2.06 -5.47
N GLN A 297 1.22 -2.09 -4.18
CA GLN A 297 0.25 -2.12 -3.09
C GLN A 297 0.70 -1.14 -2.01
N THR A 298 -0.14 -0.16 -1.69
CA THR A 298 0.08 0.81 -0.62
C THR A 298 -1.11 0.79 0.34
N PRO A 299 -0.93 1.08 1.65
CA PRO A 299 -2.03 1.22 2.60
C PRO A 299 -3.08 2.25 2.19
N ALA A 300 -2.69 3.27 1.41
CA ALA A 300 -3.55 4.36 0.98
C ALA A 300 -4.50 4.01 -0.18
N TYR A 301 -4.40 2.79 -0.75
CA TYR A 301 -5.26 2.35 -1.85
C TYR A 301 -5.83 0.94 -1.57
N PRO A 302 -7.12 0.69 -1.79
CA PRO A 302 -7.80 -0.47 -1.20
C PRO A 302 -7.40 -1.83 -1.80
N ARG A 303 -6.63 -1.85 -2.89
CA ARG A 303 -6.23 -3.06 -3.60
C ARG A 303 -4.92 -2.86 -4.37
N PRO A 304 -4.22 -3.93 -4.77
CA PRO A 304 -3.09 -3.82 -5.67
C PRO A 304 -3.49 -3.22 -7.02
N PHE A 305 -2.60 -2.45 -7.63
CA PHE A 305 -2.81 -1.81 -8.93
C PHE A 305 -1.52 -1.79 -9.74
N ILE A 306 -1.64 -1.61 -11.05
CA ILE A 306 -0.53 -1.62 -11.99
C ILE A 306 -0.19 -0.21 -12.43
N VAL A 307 1.11 0.12 -12.51
CA VAL A 307 1.62 1.29 -13.21
C VAL A 307 2.45 0.83 -14.41
N THR A 308 2.15 1.36 -15.61
CA THR A 308 2.84 0.99 -16.86
C THR A 308 2.92 2.16 -17.84
N ASP A 309 3.97 2.36 -18.66
CA ASP A 309 5.29 1.74 -18.61
C ASP A 309 6.27 2.68 -17.89
N ALA A 310 6.95 2.16 -16.87
CA ALA A 310 7.83 2.94 -16.00
C ALA A 310 9.30 2.51 -16.06
N ALA A 311 9.68 1.64 -17.00
CA ALA A 311 11.06 1.13 -17.10
C ALA A 311 11.64 0.95 -18.51
N ILE A 312 10.81 0.82 -19.57
CA ILE A 312 11.30 0.43 -20.90
C ILE A 312 11.03 1.50 -21.96
N ASN A 313 9.76 1.86 -22.19
CA ASN A 313 9.38 2.71 -23.32
C ASN A 313 9.51 4.21 -22.96
N ILE A 314 10.52 4.89 -23.50
CA ILE A 314 10.84 6.31 -23.21
C ILE A 314 9.66 7.24 -23.54
N ALA A 315 9.24 7.26 -24.81
CA ALA A 315 8.14 8.08 -25.30
C ALA A 315 7.31 7.22 -26.27
N PRO A 316 6.40 6.37 -25.74
CA PRO A 316 5.69 5.41 -26.57
C PRO A 316 4.72 6.12 -27.53
N THR A 317 4.67 5.64 -28.78
CA THR A 317 3.66 6.07 -29.76
C THR A 317 2.27 5.57 -29.36
N LEU A 318 1.21 6.10 -29.98
CA LEU A 318 -0.17 5.64 -29.77
C LEU A 318 -0.33 4.11 -29.92
N GLU A 319 0.24 3.53 -30.98
CA GLU A 319 0.20 2.08 -31.23
C GLU A 319 0.95 1.30 -30.15
N GLN A 320 2.10 1.82 -29.69
CA GLN A 320 2.87 1.21 -28.61
C GLN A 320 2.13 1.29 -27.27
N LYS A 321 1.44 2.40 -26.99
CA LYS A 321 0.56 2.54 -25.81
C LYS A 321 -0.59 1.54 -25.83
N ALA A 322 -1.18 1.28 -27.00
CA ALA A 322 -2.20 0.25 -27.13
C ALA A 322 -1.67 -1.15 -26.76
N ASP A 323 -0.46 -1.50 -27.18
CA ASP A 323 0.19 -2.76 -26.79
C ASP A 323 0.57 -2.80 -25.30
N ILE A 324 1.09 -1.70 -24.76
CA ILE A 324 1.38 -1.55 -23.33
C ILE A 324 0.11 -1.82 -22.50
N ILE A 325 -1.03 -1.27 -22.92
CA ILE A 325 -2.33 -1.49 -22.28
C ILE A 325 -2.73 -2.98 -22.36
N ARG A 326 -2.63 -3.62 -23.53
CA ARG A 326 -2.98 -5.04 -23.68
C ARG A 326 -2.16 -5.93 -22.75
N ASN A 327 -0.86 -5.67 -22.66
CA ASN A 327 0.03 -6.39 -21.74
C ASN A 327 -0.38 -6.20 -20.27
N ALA A 328 -0.74 -4.97 -19.87
CA ALA A 328 -1.16 -4.70 -18.50
C ALA A 328 -2.54 -5.30 -18.18
N ILE A 329 -3.48 -5.30 -19.13
CA ILE A 329 -4.78 -5.97 -19.00
C ILE A 329 -4.58 -7.48 -18.79
N GLU A 330 -3.72 -8.11 -19.59
CA GLU A 330 -3.39 -9.52 -19.46
C GLU A 330 -2.79 -9.84 -18.09
N LEU A 331 -1.83 -9.03 -17.61
CA LEU A 331 -1.31 -9.18 -16.25
C LEU A 331 -2.41 -9.07 -15.19
N ALA A 332 -3.28 -8.05 -15.28
CA ALA A 332 -4.37 -7.84 -14.33
C ALA A 332 -5.35 -9.03 -14.31
N GLN A 333 -5.66 -9.61 -15.46
CA GLN A 333 -6.51 -10.80 -15.58
C GLN A 333 -5.84 -12.03 -14.97
N VAL A 334 -4.53 -12.22 -15.20
CA VAL A 334 -3.76 -13.32 -14.61
C VAL A 334 -3.74 -13.25 -13.09
N ILE A 335 -3.65 -12.05 -12.51
CA ILE A 335 -3.70 -11.86 -11.04
C ILE A 335 -5.14 -11.82 -10.47
N GLY A 336 -6.15 -12.08 -11.30
CA GLY A 336 -7.54 -12.29 -10.85
C GLY A 336 -8.52 -11.13 -11.08
N VAL A 337 -8.10 -10.04 -11.74
CA VAL A 337 -9.00 -8.94 -12.10
C VAL A 337 -9.59 -9.19 -13.49
N ARG A 338 -10.79 -9.80 -13.54
CA ARG A 338 -11.44 -10.23 -14.79
C ARG A 338 -11.66 -9.10 -15.81
N GLU A 339 -12.05 -7.93 -15.32
CA GLU A 339 -12.32 -6.74 -16.14
C GLU A 339 -11.62 -5.53 -15.49
N PRO A 340 -10.32 -5.34 -15.75
CA PRO A 340 -9.55 -4.26 -15.15
C PRO A 340 -9.96 -2.89 -15.68
N LYS A 341 -9.98 -1.93 -14.76
CA LYS A 341 -10.25 -0.51 -15.03
C LYS A 341 -8.95 0.20 -15.34
N VAL A 342 -8.81 0.68 -16.57
CA VAL A 342 -7.60 1.26 -17.14
C VAL A 342 -7.75 2.77 -17.23
N ALA A 343 -7.08 3.50 -16.34
CA ALA A 343 -7.00 4.95 -16.40
C ALA A 343 -5.79 5.38 -17.24
N ILE A 344 -6.03 6.12 -18.32
CA ILE A 344 -4.97 6.69 -19.14
C ILE A 344 -4.64 8.08 -18.61
N LEU A 345 -3.44 8.21 -18.06
CA LEU A 345 -3.04 9.38 -17.30
C LEU A 345 -2.61 10.54 -18.19
N ALA A 346 -3.03 11.74 -17.80
CA ALA A 346 -2.52 13.01 -18.29
C ALA A 346 -2.53 14.03 -17.14
N ALA A 347 -2.00 15.23 -17.36
CA ALA A 347 -2.02 16.27 -16.33
C ALA A 347 -3.41 16.90 -16.13
N VAL A 348 -4.32 16.72 -17.09
CA VAL A 348 -5.68 17.29 -17.10
C VAL A 348 -6.66 16.27 -17.67
N GLU A 349 -7.95 16.48 -17.43
CA GLU A 349 -9.05 15.58 -17.82
C GLU A 349 -9.73 16.00 -19.12
N THR A 350 -9.45 17.21 -19.60
CA THR A 350 -10.00 17.73 -20.84
C THR A 350 -9.04 17.43 -21.98
N VAL A 351 -9.59 16.95 -23.10
CA VAL A 351 -8.81 16.74 -24.33
C VAL A 351 -8.30 18.09 -24.84
N SER A 352 -6.98 18.23 -24.92
CA SER A 352 -6.30 19.46 -25.36
C SER A 352 -5.35 19.17 -26.52
N PRO A 353 -5.47 19.87 -27.66
CA PRO A 353 -4.58 19.67 -28.80
C PRO A 353 -3.12 20.07 -28.50
N THR A 354 -2.87 20.85 -27.46
CA THR A 354 -1.52 21.26 -27.04
C THR A 354 -0.86 20.24 -26.11
N MET A 355 -1.56 19.16 -25.72
CA MET A 355 -1.04 18.13 -24.83
C MET A 355 -1.29 16.74 -25.44
N THR A 356 -0.27 16.18 -26.08
CA THR A 356 -0.34 14.89 -26.78
C THR A 356 -0.88 13.76 -25.91
N ALA A 357 -0.53 13.73 -24.62
CA ALA A 357 -1.05 12.72 -23.68
C ALA A 357 -2.58 12.67 -23.65
N THR A 358 -3.26 13.83 -23.75
CA THR A 358 -4.72 13.90 -23.76
C THR A 358 -5.34 13.42 -25.08
N LEU A 359 -4.65 13.66 -26.20
CA LEU A 359 -5.05 13.17 -27.52
C LEU A 359 -4.87 11.65 -27.60
N ASP A 360 -3.76 11.13 -27.09
CA ASP A 360 -3.49 9.70 -27.02
C ASP A 360 -4.54 9.00 -26.15
N ALA A 361 -4.86 9.54 -24.97
CA ALA A 361 -5.88 8.99 -24.10
C ALA A 361 -7.24 8.89 -24.80
N ALA A 362 -7.71 9.97 -25.43
CA ALA A 362 -8.96 9.97 -26.17
C ALA A 362 -8.96 8.96 -27.33
N ALA A 363 -7.86 8.85 -28.07
CA ALA A 363 -7.72 7.90 -29.15
C ALA A 363 -7.75 6.45 -28.66
N LEU A 364 -7.02 6.13 -27.58
CA LEU A 364 -6.99 4.80 -26.96
C LEU A 364 -8.35 4.38 -26.41
N CYS A 365 -9.10 5.28 -25.78
CA CYS A 365 -10.48 5.01 -25.36
C CYS A 365 -11.35 4.68 -26.57
N LYS A 366 -11.24 5.44 -27.67
CA LYS A 366 -11.97 5.14 -28.92
C LYS A 366 -11.55 3.81 -29.56
N MET A 367 -10.28 3.43 -29.42
CA MET A 367 -9.78 2.13 -29.87
C MET A 367 -10.40 0.99 -29.06
N ALA A 368 -10.56 1.14 -27.74
CA ALA A 368 -11.30 0.21 -26.89
C ALA A 368 -12.79 0.13 -27.27
N ASP A 369 -13.49 1.26 -27.44
CA ASP A 369 -14.88 1.29 -27.89
C ASP A 369 -15.11 0.50 -29.19
N ARG A 370 -14.11 0.52 -30.08
CA ARG A 370 -14.13 -0.14 -31.39
C ARG A 370 -13.60 -1.58 -31.36
N GLY A 371 -13.30 -2.12 -30.18
CA GLY A 371 -12.82 -3.49 -30.00
C GLY A 371 -11.38 -3.73 -30.45
N GLN A 372 -10.59 -2.68 -30.66
CA GLN A 372 -9.15 -2.83 -30.98
C GLN A 372 -8.33 -3.14 -29.73
N ILE A 373 -8.77 -2.65 -28.57
CA ILE A 373 -8.27 -3.03 -27.26
C ILE A 373 -9.43 -3.71 -26.54
N THR A 374 -9.21 -4.91 -26.01
CA THR A 374 -10.26 -5.74 -25.38
C THR A 374 -9.81 -6.23 -24.02
N GLY A 375 -10.77 -6.66 -23.21
CA GLY A 375 -10.50 -7.34 -21.93
C GLY A 375 -10.46 -6.41 -20.72
N GLY A 376 -10.52 -5.08 -20.90
CA GLY A 376 -10.59 -4.11 -19.81
C GLY A 376 -11.38 -2.86 -20.22
N LEU A 377 -11.80 -2.09 -19.22
CA LEU A 377 -12.55 -0.85 -19.40
C LEU A 377 -11.59 0.33 -19.37
N LEU A 378 -11.55 1.13 -20.43
CA LEU A 378 -10.62 2.26 -20.56
C LEU A 378 -11.35 3.58 -20.35
N ASP A 379 -10.70 4.50 -19.63
CA ASP A 379 -11.10 5.90 -19.63
C ASP A 379 -9.88 6.82 -19.51
N GLY A 380 -10.02 8.03 -20.03
CA GLY A 380 -8.95 8.99 -20.13
C GLY A 380 -9.28 10.13 -21.11
N PRO A 381 -8.59 11.26 -21.01
CA PRO A 381 -7.49 11.51 -20.08
C PRO A 381 -7.96 11.71 -18.64
N LEU A 382 -7.18 11.21 -17.67
CA LEU A 382 -7.45 11.41 -16.24
C LEU A 382 -6.19 11.92 -15.55
N ALA A 383 -6.31 12.98 -14.75
CA ALA A 383 -5.30 13.29 -13.75
C ALA A 383 -5.23 12.19 -12.68
N PHE A 384 -4.06 12.06 -12.05
CA PHE A 384 -3.78 10.98 -11.10
C PHE A 384 -4.79 10.93 -9.94
N ASP A 385 -5.14 12.09 -9.37
CA ASP A 385 -6.13 12.21 -8.30
C ASP A 385 -7.49 11.64 -8.71
N ASN A 386 -7.94 11.89 -9.94
CA ASN A 386 -9.21 11.37 -10.44
C ASN A 386 -9.17 9.89 -10.78
N ALA A 387 -8.00 9.35 -11.13
CA ALA A 387 -7.86 7.93 -11.39
C ALA A 387 -8.01 7.09 -10.10
N ILE A 388 -7.57 7.64 -8.96
CA ILE A 388 -7.46 6.92 -7.68
C ILE A 388 -8.44 7.38 -6.59
N SER A 389 -9.08 8.55 -6.71
CA SER A 389 -10.05 9.05 -5.73
C SER A 389 -11.42 9.34 -6.35
N ILE A 390 -12.44 8.57 -5.93
CA ILE A 390 -13.82 8.80 -6.35
C ILE A 390 -14.35 10.17 -5.88
N ALA A 391 -13.84 10.69 -4.76
CA ALA A 391 -14.20 12.01 -4.26
C ALA A 391 -13.63 13.11 -5.16
N ALA A 392 -12.38 12.98 -5.62
CA ALA A 392 -11.77 13.92 -6.57
C ALA A 392 -12.51 13.90 -7.91
N ALA A 393 -12.79 12.71 -8.45
CA ALA A 393 -13.55 12.54 -9.68
C ALA A 393 -14.93 13.21 -9.62
N ARG A 394 -15.68 13.00 -8.52
CA ARG A 394 -16.99 13.63 -8.31
C ARG A 394 -16.90 15.14 -8.19
N THR A 395 -15.89 15.65 -7.48
CA THR A 395 -15.68 17.11 -7.31
C THR A 395 -15.47 17.79 -8.66
N LYS A 396 -14.77 17.12 -9.59
CA LYS A 396 -14.56 17.60 -10.96
C LYS A 396 -15.69 17.23 -11.94
N GLY A 397 -16.78 16.61 -11.47
CA GLY A 397 -17.93 16.25 -12.29
C GLY A 397 -17.68 15.13 -13.31
N ILE A 398 -16.68 14.27 -13.07
CA ILE A 398 -16.30 13.19 -13.98
C ILE A 398 -17.28 12.03 -13.83
N VAL A 399 -17.96 11.67 -14.92
CA VAL A 399 -18.83 10.49 -15.00
C VAL A 399 -18.08 9.38 -15.71
N SER A 400 -17.59 8.42 -14.93
CA SER A 400 -16.74 7.35 -15.43
C SER A 400 -16.83 6.11 -14.54
N GLU A 401 -16.83 4.93 -15.16
CA GLU A 401 -16.74 3.65 -14.46
C GLU A 401 -15.29 3.29 -14.06
N VAL A 402 -14.30 4.06 -14.54
CA VAL A 402 -12.87 3.88 -14.25
C VAL A 402 -12.39 4.88 -13.19
N ALA A 403 -12.85 6.14 -13.26
CA ALA A 403 -12.37 7.19 -12.36
C ALA A 403 -12.62 6.85 -10.89
N GLY A 404 -11.59 7.04 -10.07
CA GLY A 404 -11.57 6.81 -8.63
C GLY A 404 -11.33 5.37 -8.22
N GLN A 405 -11.15 4.48 -9.18
CA GLN A 405 -11.12 3.04 -8.99
C GLN A 405 -10.32 2.34 -10.08
N ALA A 406 -9.23 2.95 -10.54
CA ALA A 406 -8.34 2.34 -11.53
C ALA A 406 -7.62 1.10 -10.95
N ASP A 407 -7.53 0.04 -11.76
CA ASP A 407 -6.68 -1.12 -11.50
C ASP A 407 -5.35 -1.02 -12.27
N ILE A 408 -5.36 -0.27 -13.38
CA ILE A 408 -4.19 -0.02 -14.23
C ILE A 408 -4.08 1.49 -14.47
N LEU A 409 -2.91 2.03 -14.21
CA LEU A 409 -2.51 3.41 -14.48
C LEU A 409 -1.51 3.41 -15.65
N VAL A 410 -1.96 3.92 -16.79
CA VAL A 410 -1.14 4.03 -18.00
C VAL A 410 -0.54 5.43 -18.04
N VAL A 411 0.77 5.52 -17.87
CA VAL A 411 1.49 6.80 -17.86
C VAL A 411 1.81 7.28 -19.28
N PRO A 412 1.98 8.61 -19.49
CA PRO A 412 2.22 9.15 -20.82
C PRO A 412 3.60 8.80 -21.39
N ASP A 413 4.61 8.69 -20.53
CA ASP A 413 6.02 8.50 -20.85
C ASP A 413 6.79 7.86 -19.67
N LEU A 414 8.04 7.48 -19.93
CA LEU A 414 8.92 6.83 -18.95
C LEU A 414 9.22 7.72 -17.74
N GLU A 415 9.45 9.01 -17.94
CA GLU A 415 9.81 9.94 -16.88
C GLU A 415 8.68 10.01 -15.84
N SER A 416 7.45 10.21 -16.32
CA SER A 416 6.25 10.23 -15.51
C SER A 416 6.03 8.89 -14.79
N GLY A 417 6.19 7.78 -15.49
CA GLY A 417 6.06 6.43 -14.93
C GLY A 417 7.09 6.12 -13.85
N ASN A 418 8.35 6.40 -14.12
CA ASN A 418 9.44 6.12 -13.21
C ASN A 418 9.31 6.97 -11.93
N MET A 419 9.05 8.27 -12.08
CA MET A 419 8.83 9.16 -10.95
C MET A 419 7.62 8.72 -10.12
N LEU A 420 6.50 8.36 -10.74
CA LEU A 420 5.29 7.92 -10.03
C LEU A 420 5.55 6.65 -9.22
N ALA A 421 6.10 5.61 -9.86
CA ALA A 421 6.38 4.35 -9.19
C ALA A 421 7.38 4.52 -8.03
N LYS A 422 8.44 5.32 -8.23
CA LYS A 422 9.44 5.57 -7.19
C LYS A 422 8.90 6.41 -6.03
N GLN A 423 8.05 7.40 -6.29
CA GLN A 423 7.37 8.13 -5.21
C GLN A 423 6.48 7.21 -4.37
N LEU A 424 5.69 6.35 -5.02
CA LEU A 424 4.82 5.40 -4.32
C LEU A 424 5.62 4.40 -3.46
N ILE A 425 6.75 3.91 -3.96
CA ILE A 425 7.60 2.95 -3.24
C ILE A 425 8.32 3.64 -2.07
N PHE A 426 9.03 4.73 -2.32
CA PHE A 426 9.96 5.32 -1.33
C PHE A 426 9.28 6.29 -0.36
N LEU A 427 8.25 7.03 -0.80
CA LEU A 427 7.52 7.98 0.04
C LEU A 427 6.14 7.43 0.46
N GLY A 428 5.51 6.63 -0.40
CA GLY A 428 4.19 6.04 -0.14
C GLY A 428 4.21 4.65 0.52
N GLY A 429 5.41 4.13 0.84
CA GLY A 429 5.59 2.83 1.49
C GLY A 429 5.02 1.65 0.69
N ALA A 430 4.91 1.78 -0.64
CA ALA A 430 4.30 0.74 -1.45
C ALA A 430 5.19 -0.51 -1.56
N ALA A 431 4.61 -1.67 -1.26
CA ALA A 431 5.15 -2.95 -1.71
C ALA A 431 5.05 -3.01 -3.24
N SER A 432 6.04 -3.63 -3.88
CA SER A 432 6.15 -3.63 -5.34
C SER A 432 6.61 -4.97 -5.90
N ALA A 433 6.20 -5.26 -7.14
CA ALA A 433 6.78 -6.29 -8.00
C ALA A 433 6.98 -5.72 -9.42
N GLY A 434 8.04 -6.14 -10.11
CA GLY A 434 8.41 -5.65 -11.44
C GLY A 434 8.49 -6.79 -12.45
N ILE A 435 7.72 -6.67 -13.53
CA ILE A 435 7.63 -7.70 -14.56
C ILE A 435 7.51 -7.09 -15.96
N VAL A 436 8.16 -7.72 -16.93
CA VAL A 436 8.10 -7.34 -18.34
C VAL A 436 7.26 -8.35 -19.12
N LEU A 437 6.37 -7.83 -19.95
CA LEU A 437 5.46 -8.58 -20.82
C LEU A 437 5.64 -8.18 -22.30
N GLY A 438 4.96 -8.87 -23.20
CA GLY A 438 5.02 -8.64 -24.66
C GLY A 438 6.10 -9.45 -25.38
N ALA A 439 6.94 -10.18 -24.66
CA ALA A 439 7.79 -11.24 -25.22
C ALA A 439 7.11 -12.62 -25.04
N LYS A 440 7.63 -13.65 -25.70
CA LYS A 440 7.10 -15.03 -25.58
C LYS A 440 7.21 -15.63 -24.17
N VAL A 441 8.09 -15.10 -23.35
CA VAL A 441 8.27 -15.46 -21.93
C VAL A 441 8.28 -14.19 -21.08
N PRO A 442 7.75 -14.22 -19.84
CA PRO A 442 7.86 -13.09 -18.93
C PRO A 442 9.32 -12.85 -18.52
N VAL A 443 9.68 -11.59 -18.25
CA VAL A 443 11.02 -11.23 -17.74
C VAL A 443 10.90 -10.53 -16.40
N ILE A 444 11.44 -11.16 -15.36
CA ILE A 444 11.58 -10.60 -14.01
C ILE A 444 12.66 -9.52 -14.06
N LEU A 445 12.22 -8.27 -13.97
CA LEU A 445 13.08 -7.10 -14.14
C LEU A 445 13.00 -6.21 -12.91
N THR A 446 13.81 -6.53 -11.90
CA THR A 446 13.94 -5.71 -10.70
C THR A 446 15.10 -4.73 -10.80
N SER A 447 15.03 -3.65 -10.03
CA SER A 447 16.13 -2.71 -9.80
C SER A 447 17.11 -3.27 -8.76
N ARG A 448 18.37 -2.81 -8.83
CA ARG A 448 19.39 -3.13 -7.82
C ARG A 448 19.01 -2.61 -6.43
N ALA A 449 18.21 -1.54 -6.38
CA ALA A 449 17.76 -0.91 -5.14
C ALA A 449 16.48 -1.53 -4.56
N ASP A 450 15.88 -2.51 -5.24
CA ASP A 450 14.64 -3.12 -4.77
C ASP A 450 14.91 -4.06 -3.58
N SER A 451 13.90 -4.24 -2.74
CA SER A 451 14.00 -5.12 -1.57
C SER A 451 14.01 -6.59 -1.97
N ARG A 452 14.34 -7.45 -1.00
CA ARG A 452 14.16 -8.89 -1.11
C ARG A 452 12.74 -9.26 -1.50
N ASP A 453 11.77 -8.69 -0.79
CA ASP A 453 10.34 -8.96 -0.96
C ASP A 453 9.87 -8.62 -2.38
N THR A 454 10.36 -7.51 -2.95
CA THR A 454 10.07 -7.15 -4.34
C THR A 454 10.57 -8.19 -5.34
N ARG A 455 11.75 -8.77 -5.12
CA ARG A 455 12.29 -9.83 -5.99
C ARG A 455 11.47 -11.11 -5.90
N ILE A 456 11.10 -11.52 -4.68
CA ILE A 456 10.26 -12.71 -4.46
C ILE A 456 8.86 -12.51 -5.07
N ALA A 457 8.23 -11.35 -4.84
CA ALA A 457 6.94 -11.03 -5.43
C ALA A 457 6.99 -11.07 -6.96
N SER A 458 8.06 -10.52 -7.56
CA SER A 458 8.25 -10.55 -9.02
C SER A 458 8.37 -11.97 -9.57
N CYS A 459 9.03 -12.87 -8.83
CA CYS A 459 9.10 -14.30 -9.19
C CYS A 459 7.72 -14.98 -9.11
N ALA A 460 6.93 -14.69 -8.08
CA ALA A 460 5.58 -15.23 -7.95
C ALA A 460 4.65 -14.76 -9.08
N ILE A 461 4.75 -13.50 -9.52
CA ILE A 461 4.02 -12.99 -10.68
C ILE A 461 4.48 -13.68 -11.98
N ALA A 462 5.79 -13.85 -12.18
CA ALA A 462 6.32 -14.57 -13.33
C ALA A 462 5.85 -16.04 -13.38
N LEU A 463 5.77 -16.70 -12.22
CA LEU A 463 5.23 -18.05 -12.08
C LEU A 463 3.78 -18.12 -12.58
N MET A 464 2.91 -17.20 -12.15
CA MET A 464 1.51 -17.14 -12.61
C MET A 464 1.43 -16.92 -14.13
N LEU A 465 2.23 -15.99 -14.67
CA LEU A 465 2.26 -15.70 -16.11
C LEU A 465 2.75 -16.89 -16.94
N ALA A 466 3.82 -17.56 -16.52
CA ALA A 466 4.36 -18.72 -17.22
C ALA A 466 3.34 -19.87 -17.27
N HIS A 467 2.65 -20.15 -16.14
CA HIS A 467 1.55 -21.13 -16.14
C HIS A 467 0.39 -20.72 -17.05
N HIS A 468 0.05 -19.43 -17.09
CA HIS A 468 -0.94 -18.91 -18.04
C HIS A 468 -0.50 -19.12 -19.50
N TYR A 469 0.76 -18.84 -19.83
CA TYR A 469 1.31 -18.98 -21.18
C TYR A 469 1.37 -20.43 -21.68
N ARG A 470 1.43 -21.42 -20.78
CA ARG A 470 1.29 -22.85 -21.16
C ARG A 470 -0.08 -23.15 -21.79
N LEU A 471 -1.13 -22.44 -21.36
CA LEU A 471 -2.50 -22.60 -21.85
C LEU A 471 -2.84 -21.61 -22.97
N SER A 472 -2.35 -20.38 -22.84
CA SER A 472 -2.63 -19.25 -23.71
C SER A 472 -1.32 -18.52 -24.05
N PRO A 473 -0.57 -18.97 -25.07
CA PRO A 473 0.66 -18.32 -25.47
C PRO A 473 0.43 -16.87 -25.96
N PRO A 474 1.37 -15.94 -25.70
CA PRO A 474 1.22 -14.50 -25.99
C PRO A 474 1.32 -14.11 -27.48
#